data_AF-A0A7C5X0M9-F1
#
_entry.id   AF-A0A7C5X0M9-F1
#
_cell.length_a   1.000
_cell.length_b   1.000
_cell.length_c   1.000
_cell.angle_alpha   90.00
_cell.angle_beta   90.00
_cell.angle_gamma   90.00
#
_symmetry.space_group_name_H-M   'P 1'
#
loop_
_entity.id
_entity.type
_entity.pdbx_description
1 polymer ?
#
loop_
_entity_poly.entity_id
_entity_poly.type
_entity_poly.pdbx_seq_one_letter_code
_entity_poly.pdbx_strand_id
1 'polypeptide(L)'
;MINDFLVLAYSLAILTYYLGALIYLLPIPLWSIKKWAPTLIYDSFAVTILVLLFTSIIEFISHFGNIFGVSWDAYFNWLINRTLTLGSFISFLIGVSLAVSYAGGKALVSSFLGPITSIATYTLIIMEFFLILGLVFKEYFAKILALGILLYAIPFRIARSAGASLIALSIVFTIALPFLPSFVATMSIGEENPLENVNFKNTYAISNLRNELGVFFAKGRIVDSRDTPIPYVESDWYINYNGPWRIATYYTNIEGYYDAGRPTGGLPLNVDELHVVFRYFGTELGETNVSPKDFKYNPYLDPNSDYIYDFTLNNTVYLGNTVLLIVGKVCKIDDVRIDQYEAIISFESLSEGYVKVLYVPEVVSIDVVKVSNGDTNLTSNEYLWNNVKVSTVEFKISKGRSMVKVKFSSMNSKNSFKVMLKDEGYFSDITTTLSQGFDVESLGKAIGKVFFQWIILPITYLTILISITYSFAYVLGGRKLRIPIRDYV
;
A
#
# COMPACT_ATOMS: atom_id res chain seq x y z
N MET A 1 42.14 28.93 -4.67
CA MET A 1 41.29 28.31 -3.64
C MET A 1 41.75 26.92 -3.22
N ILE A 2 41.82 25.91 -4.11
CA ILE A 2 42.32 24.55 -3.73
C ILE A 2 43.76 24.61 -3.24
N ASN A 3 44.64 25.27 -4.00
CA ASN A 3 46.04 25.46 -3.61
C ASN A 3 46.17 26.19 -2.27
N ASP A 4 45.30 27.18 -2.01
CA ASP A 4 45.30 27.92 -0.74
C ASP A 4 44.96 27.00 0.44
N PHE A 5 44.00 26.08 0.28
CA PHE A 5 43.68 25.08 1.30
C PHE A 5 44.84 24.11 1.53
N LEU A 6 45.51 23.63 0.48
CA LEU A 6 46.64 22.71 0.63
C LEU A 6 47.86 23.40 1.26
N VAL A 7 48.16 24.65 0.88
CA VAL A 7 49.25 25.45 1.46
C VAL A 7 48.97 25.72 2.94
N LEU A 8 47.73 26.06 3.30
CA LEU A 8 47.36 26.30 4.69
C LEU A 8 47.40 25.00 5.51
N ALA A 9 46.96 23.87 4.94
CA ALA A 9 47.07 22.55 5.56
C ALA A 9 48.53 22.14 5.81
N TYR A 10 49.42 22.38 4.84
CA TYR A 10 50.85 22.11 4.98
C TYR A 10 51.50 23.01 6.05
N SER A 11 51.14 24.29 6.07
CA SER A 11 51.63 25.24 7.09
C SER A 11 51.17 24.84 8.51
N LEU A 12 49.91 24.41 8.65
CA LEU A 12 49.38 23.86 9.90
C LEU A 12 50.07 22.55 10.30
N ALA A 13 50.41 21.70 9.35
CA ALA A 13 51.17 20.48 9.61
C ALA A 13 52.55 20.82 10.18
N ILE A 14 53.28 21.76 9.57
CA ILE A 14 54.59 22.22 10.05
C ILE A 14 54.48 22.81 11.47
N LEU A 15 53.46 23.65 11.72
CA LEU A 15 53.21 24.20 13.05
C LEU A 15 52.96 23.08 14.08
N THR A 16 52.15 22.07 13.71
CA THR A 16 51.85 20.92 14.56
C THR A 16 53.11 20.10 14.88
N TYR A 17 54.03 19.96 13.92
CA TYR A 17 55.32 19.31 14.14
C TYR A 17 56.18 20.06 15.14
N TYR A 18 56.35 21.38 14.96
CA TYR A 18 57.14 22.20 15.87
C TYR A 18 56.55 22.24 17.28
N LEU A 19 55.22 22.31 17.41
CA LEU A 19 54.55 22.18 18.70
C LEU A 19 54.84 20.82 19.35
N GLY A 20 54.77 19.72 18.58
CA GLY A 20 55.10 18.39 19.06
C GLY A 20 56.55 18.28 19.55
N ALA A 21 57.52 18.78 18.78
CA ALA A 21 58.93 18.78 19.14
C ALA A 21 59.21 19.65 20.37
N LEU A 22 58.59 20.82 20.49
CA LEU A 22 58.72 21.71 21.64
C LEU A 22 58.18 21.04 22.91
N ILE A 23 57.01 20.40 22.83
CA ILE A 23 56.43 19.64 23.95
C ILE A 23 57.33 18.47 24.36
N TYR A 24 58.01 17.84 23.40
CA TYR A 24 58.95 16.75 23.68
C TYR A 24 60.20 17.23 24.43
N LEU A 25 60.74 18.39 24.02
CA LEU A 25 61.96 18.99 24.57
C LEU A 25 61.74 19.70 25.91
N LEU A 26 60.49 20.03 26.28
CA LEU A 26 60.19 20.71 27.55
C LEU A 26 60.71 19.90 28.76
N PRO A 27 61.46 20.53 29.68
CA PRO A 27 61.97 19.90 30.90
C PRO A 27 60.87 19.82 31.98
N ILE A 28 59.65 19.42 31.59
CA ILE A 28 58.49 19.31 32.48
C ILE A 28 58.08 17.84 32.57
N PRO A 29 58.09 17.19 33.75
CA PRO A 29 57.77 15.77 33.91
C PRO A 29 56.25 15.50 33.98
N LEU A 30 55.44 16.18 33.16
CA LEU A 30 53.99 15.95 33.10
C LEU A 30 53.65 14.95 31.99
N TRP A 31 53.40 13.69 32.38
CA TRP A 31 53.05 12.60 31.46
C TRP A 31 51.84 12.94 30.58
N SER A 32 50.83 13.59 31.15
CA SER A 32 49.62 14.03 30.44
C SER A 32 49.89 14.97 29.28
N ILE A 33 50.97 15.75 29.32
CA ILE A 33 51.37 16.69 28.27
C ILE A 33 52.36 16.00 27.32
N LYS A 34 53.35 15.27 27.85
CA LYS A 34 54.37 14.59 27.05
C LYS A 34 53.82 13.52 26.10
N LYS A 35 52.71 12.86 26.44
CA LYS A 35 52.05 11.91 25.51
C LYS A 35 51.53 12.55 24.22
N TRP A 36 51.27 13.85 24.22
CA TRP A 36 50.81 14.58 23.02
C TRP A 36 51.94 14.88 22.04
N ALA A 37 53.18 14.99 22.49
CA ALA A 37 54.32 15.26 21.62
C ALA A 37 54.49 14.24 20.47
N PRO A 38 54.63 12.92 20.73
CA PRO A 38 54.75 11.94 19.65
C PRO A 38 53.48 11.87 18.79
N THR A 39 52.31 12.14 19.39
CA THR A 39 51.02 12.17 18.69
C THR A 39 50.97 13.31 17.67
N LEU A 40 51.36 14.53 18.06
CA LEU A 40 51.38 15.71 17.17
C LEU A 40 52.42 15.56 16.06
N ILE A 41 53.59 14.96 16.35
CA ILE A 41 54.61 14.67 15.35
C ILE A 41 54.06 13.69 14.29
N TYR A 42 53.47 12.57 14.72
CA TYR A 42 52.83 11.61 13.81
C TYR A 42 51.74 12.26 12.95
N ASP A 43 50.91 13.10 13.56
CA ASP A 43 49.80 13.77 12.89
C ASP A 43 50.28 14.71 11.80
N SER A 44 51.35 15.47 12.07
CA SER A 44 51.98 16.34 11.08
C SER A 44 52.50 15.56 9.87
N PHE A 45 53.17 14.42 10.10
CA PHE A 45 53.63 13.56 9.00
C PHE A 45 52.46 13.02 8.19
N ALA A 46 51.39 12.55 8.84
CA ALA A 46 50.20 12.04 8.16
C ALA A 46 49.55 13.11 7.26
N VAL A 47 49.41 14.35 7.74
CA VAL A 47 48.88 15.48 6.96
C VAL A 47 49.81 15.82 5.80
N THR A 48 51.11 15.87 6.05
CA THR A 48 52.11 16.17 5.00
C THR A 48 52.05 15.15 3.88
N ILE A 49 51.96 13.86 4.21
CA ILE A 49 51.79 12.77 3.25
C ILE A 49 50.48 12.95 2.47
N LEU A 50 49.37 13.28 3.13
CA LEU A 50 48.09 13.52 2.45
C LEU A 50 48.13 14.69 1.47
N VAL A 51 48.81 15.79 1.84
CA VAL A 51 49.00 16.94 0.94
C VAL A 51 49.83 16.55 -0.28
N LEU A 52 50.93 15.81 -0.07
CA LEU A 52 51.79 15.34 -1.16
C LEU A 52 51.09 14.34 -2.08
N LEU A 53 50.24 13.46 -1.52
CA LEU A 53 49.48 12.47 -2.27
C LEU A 53 48.20 13.04 -2.90
N PHE A 54 47.85 14.31 -2.69
CA PHE A 54 46.57 14.88 -3.13
C PHE A 54 46.29 14.63 -4.63
N THR A 55 47.25 14.97 -5.49
CA THR A 55 47.10 14.75 -6.94
C THR A 55 47.01 13.26 -7.27
N SER A 56 47.85 12.43 -6.64
CA SER A 56 47.82 10.98 -6.82
C SER A 56 46.50 10.35 -6.38
N ILE A 57 45.85 10.87 -5.33
CA ILE A 57 44.52 10.43 -4.89
C ILE A 57 43.48 10.74 -5.97
N ILE A 58 43.51 11.95 -6.54
CA ILE A 58 42.59 12.34 -7.62
C ILE A 58 42.77 11.44 -8.85
N GLU A 59 44.01 11.23 -9.28
CA GLU A 59 44.34 10.38 -10.43
C GLU A 59 43.95 8.92 -10.18
N PHE A 60 44.23 8.40 -8.98
CA PHE A 60 43.85 7.05 -8.59
C PHE A 60 42.34 6.85 -8.66
N ILE A 61 41.55 7.80 -8.17
CA ILE A 61 40.08 7.72 -8.20
C ILE A 61 39.54 7.75 -9.62
N SER A 62 40.10 8.62 -10.47
CA SER A 62 39.79 8.67 -11.90
C SER A 62 40.08 7.32 -12.59
N HIS A 63 41.26 6.75 -12.33
CA HIS A 63 41.66 5.47 -12.91
C HIS A 63 40.80 4.30 -12.40
N PHE A 64 40.50 4.28 -11.11
CA PHE A 64 39.65 3.26 -10.49
C PHE A 64 38.25 3.29 -11.10
N GLY A 65 37.65 4.47 -11.28
CA GLY A 65 36.35 4.60 -11.95
C GLY A 65 36.34 3.98 -13.35
N ASN A 66 37.40 4.20 -14.14
CA ASN A 66 37.52 3.65 -15.49
C ASN A 66 37.61 2.12 -15.52
N ILE A 67 38.31 1.49 -14.57
CA ILE A 67 38.45 0.01 -14.51
C ILE A 67 37.10 -0.66 -14.33
N PHE A 68 36.22 -0.08 -13.51
CA PHE A 68 34.90 -0.65 -13.23
C PHE A 68 33.83 -0.23 -14.26
N GLY A 69 34.22 0.43 -15.36
CA GLY A 69 33.30 0.85 -16.41
C GLY A 69 32.34 1.95 -15.96
N VAL A 70 32.71 2.73 -14.95
CA VAL A 70 31.85 3.74 -14.34
C VAL A 70 32.04 5.07 -15.02
N SER A 71 30.95 5.65 -15.50
CA SER A 71 30.96 6.98 -16.10
C SER A 71 29.95 7.88 -15.43
N TRP A 72 30.40 9.08 -15.08
CA TRP A 72 29.52 10.15 -14.62
C TRP A 72 28.44 10.47 -15.64
N ASP A 73 28.75 10.34 -16.93
CA ASP A 73 27.79 10.63 -18.00
C ASP A 73 26.68 9.57 -18.05
N ALA A 74 26.98 8.29 -17.85
CA ALA A 74 25.94 7.28 -17.67
C ALA A 74 25.06 7.57 -16.46
N TYR A 75 25.65 7.98 -15.33
CA TYR A 75 24.90 8.38 -14.13
C TYR A 75 23.94 9.54 -14.39
N PHE A 76 24.40 10.64 -14.99
CA PHE A 76 23.54 11.80 -15.26
C PHE A 76 22.49 11.48 -16.31
N ASN A 77 22.83 10.76 -17.38
CA ASN A 77 21.84 10.34 -18.39
C ASN A 77 20.77 9.43 -17.77
N TRP A 78 21.17 8.51 -16.88
CA TRP A 78 20.25 7.62 -16.16
C TRP A 78 19.25 8.41 -15.29
N LEU A 79 19.71 9.45 -14.59
CA LEU A 79 18.85 10.34 -13.81
C LEU A 79 17.95 11.21 -14.68
N ILE A 80 18.51 11.88 -15.70
CA ILE A 80 17.77 12.79 -16.59
C ILE A 80 16.63 12.04 -17.29
N ASN A 81 16.89 10.85 -17.84
CA ASN A 81 15.86 10.05 -18.51
C ASN A 81 14.71 9.69 -17.58
N ARG A 82 14.99 9.41 -16.30
CA ARG A 82 13.97 9.07 -15.29
C ARG A 82 13.22 10.29 -14.82
N THR A 83 13.88 11.42 -14.62
CA THR A 83 13.23 12.70 -14.30
C THR A 83 12.28 13.12 -15.42
N LEU A 84 12.70 12.99 -16.69
CA LEU A 84 11.85 13.28 -17.84
C LEU A 84 10.64 12.34 -17.90
N THR A 85 10.85 11.02 -17.73
CA THR A 85 9.77 10.03 -17.71
C THR A 85 8.76 10.32 -16.58
N LEU A 86 9.25 10.61 -15.37
CA LEU A 86 8.40 10.99 -14.23
C LEU A 86 7.64 12.29 -14.48
N GLY A 87 8.32 13.30 -15.03
CA GLY A 87 7.70 14.57 -15.38
C GLY A 87 6.54 14.38 -16.35
N SER A 88 6.77 13.62 -17.44
CA SER A 88 5.72 13.27 -18.40
C SER A 88 4.59 12.48 -17.76
N PHE A 89 4.90 11.50 -16.90
CA PHE A 89 3.90 10.69 -16.19
C PHE A 89 3.06 11.52 -15.20
N ILE A 90 3.66 12.46 -14.48
CA ILE A 90 2.93 13.35 -13.56
C ILE A 90 2.01 14.29 -14.36
N SER A 91 2.52 14.94 -15.42
CA SER A 91 1.69 15.78 -16.29
C SER A 91 0.52 14.99 -16.88
N PHE A 92 0.80 13.75 -17.28
CA PHE A 92 -0.19 12.82 -17.77
C PHE A 92 -1.28 12.51 -16.70
N LEU A 93 -0.89 12.13 -15.48
CA LEU A 93 -1.82 11.85 -14.38
C LEU A 93 -2.65 13.06 -13.97
N ILE A 94 -2.07 14.26 -14.00
CA ILE A 94 -2.80 15.51 -13.75
C ILE A 94 -3.85 15.72 -14.85
N GLY A 95 -3.49 15.49 -16.11
CA GLY A 95 -4.41 15.55 -17.25
C GLY A 95 -5.60 14.60 -17.08
N VAL A 96 -5.35 13.34 -16.70
CA VAL A 96 -6.42 12.36 -16.39
C VAL A 96 -7.24 12.82 -15.19
N SER A 97 -6.59 13.29 -14.14
CA SER A 97 -7.26 13.74 -12.91
C SER A 97 -8.25 14.87 -13.20
N LEU A 98 -7.87 15.82 -14.06
CA LEU A 98 -8.76 16.89 -14.51
C LEU A 98 -9.91 16.33 -15.34
N ALA A 99 -9.63 15.47 -16.32
CA ALA A 99 -10.67 14.85 -17.16
C ALA A 99 -11.70 14.05 -16.34
N VAL A 100 -11.24 13.23 -15.39
CA VAL A 100 -12.10 12.44 -14.50
C VAL A 100 -12.88 13.35 -13.53
N SER A 101 -12.26 14.42 -13.03
CA SER A 101 -12.95 15.40 -12.18
C SER A 101 -14.10 16.10 -12.91
N TYR A 102 -13.91 16.45 -14.18
CA TYR A 102 -14.97 17.01 -15.04
C TYR A 102 -16.08 15.99 -15.34
N ALA A 103 -15.75 14.70 -15.38
CA ALA A 103 -16.69 13.61 -15.65
C ALA A 103 -17.49 13.12 -14.42
N GLY A 104 -17.38 13.77 -13.27
CA GLY A 104 -18.11 13.34 -12.05
C GLY A 104 -17.30 12.46 -11.09
N GLY A 105 -16.03 12.18 -11.41
CA GLY A 105 -15.18 11.23 -10.67
C GLY A 105 -14.24 11.88 -9.66
N LYS A 106 -14.57 13.05 -9.08
CA LYS A 106 -13.68 13.75 -8.13
C LYS A 106 -13.21 12.86 -6.98
N ALA A 107 -14.07 11.95 -6.52
CA ALA A 107 -13.72 11.01 -5.46
C ALA A 107 -12.73 9.92 -5.90
N LEU A 108 -12.74 9.49 -7.16
CA LEU A 108 -11.73 8.59 -7.71
C LEU A 108 -10.39 9.31 -7.84
N VAL A 109 -10.42 10.60 -8.16
CA VAL A 109 -9.21 11.44 -8.20
C VAL A 109 -8.60 11.56 -6.81
N SER A 110 -9.38 11.89 -5.78
CA SER A 110 -8.85 12.01 -4.42
C SER A 110 -8.43 10.67 -3.81
N SER A 111 -9.14 9.58 -4.11
CA SER A 111 -8.92 8.28 -3.46
C SER A 111 -7.88 7.39 -4.16
N PHE A 112 -7.66 7.58 -5.46
CA PHE A 112 -6.78 6.70 -6.25
C PHE A 112 -5.68 7.48 -6.99
N LEU A 113 -6.04 8.44 -7.86
CA LEU A 113 -5.04 9.16 -8.65
C LEU A 113 -4.19 10.13 -7.81
N GLY A 114 -4.74 10.71 -6.75
CA GLY A 114 -4.07 11.66 -5.86
C GLY A 114 -2.88 11.06 -5.09
N PRO A 115 -3.05 9.91 -4.42
CA PRO A 115 -1.92 9.21 -3.81
C PRO A 115 -0.84 8.84 -4.84
N ILE A 116 -1.24 8.41 -6.04
CA ILE A 116 -0.34 8.04 -7.14
C ILE A 116 0.47 9.23 -7.65
N THR A 117 -0.18 10.37 -7.90
CA THR A 117 0.50 11.61 -8.31
C THR A 117 1.45 12.09 -7.23
N SER A 118 1.06 11.97 -5.95
CA SER A 118 1.91 12.35 -4.82
C SER A 118 3.17 11.48 -4.76
N ILE A 119 3.04 10.15 -4.87
CA ILE A 119 4.19 9.22 -4.89
C ILE A 119 5.12 9.54 -6.07
N ALA A 120 4.57 9.76 -7.27
CA ALA A 120 5.36 10.13 -8.44
C ALA A 120 6.12 11.45 -8.23
N THR A 121 5.46 12.44 -7.62
CA THR A 121 6.08 13.75 -7.30
C THR A 121 7.20 13.61 -6.27
N TYR A 122 7.00 12.82 -5.21
CA TYR A 122 8.07 12.55 -4.23
C TYR A 122 9.24 11.78 -4.85
N THR A 123 8.96 10.86 -5.77
CA THR A 123 10.02 10.16 -6.53
C THR A 123 10.84 11.14 -7.37
N LEU A 124 10.18 12.11 -8.01
CA LEU A 124 10.85 13.15 -8.79
C LEU A 124 11.78 13.99 -7.92
N ILE A 125 11.32 14.43 -6.73
CA ILE A 125 12.14 15.18 -5.78
C ILE A 125 13.38 14.37 -5.36
N ILE A 126 13.24 13.06 -5.14
CA ILE A 126 14.38 12.19 -4.82
C ILE A 126 15.37 12.12 -5.98
N MET A 127 14.89 12.00 -7.23
CA MET A 127 15.76 12.00 -8.42
C MET A 127 16.52 13.33 -8.57
N GLU A 128 15.85 14.46 -8.33
CA GLU A 128 16.50 15.77 -8.32
C GLU A 128 17.54 15.90 -7.22
N PHE A 129 17.26 15.36 -6.02
CA PHE A 129 18.25 15.30 -4.94
C PHE A 129 19.50 14.52 -5.37
N PHE A 130 19.36 13.35 -5.99
CA PHE A 130 20.50 12.59 -6.50
C PHE A 130 21.24 13.32 -7.63
N LEU A 131 20.53 14.07 -8.47
CA LEU A 131 21.14 14.90 -9.51
C LEU A 131 22.02 15.99 -8.89
N ILE A 132 21.49 16.75 -7.93
CA ILE A 132 22.24 17.80 -7.22
C ILE A 132 23.42 17.19 -6.47
N LEU A 133 23.21 16.07 -5.76
CA LEU A 133 24.26 15.34 -5.05
C LEU A 133 25.38 14.94 -6.01
N GLY A 134 25.03 14.40 -7.18
CA GLY A 134 25.99 14.03 -8.22
C GLY A 134 26.78 15.22 -8.76
N LEU A 135 26.13 16.35 -9.03
CA LEU A 135 26.79 17.58 -9.48
C LEU A 135 27.78 18.09 -8.43
N VAL A 136 27.39 18.09 -7.15
CA VAL A 136 28.27 18.49 -6.05
C VAL A 136 29.54 17.66 -6.03
N PHE A 137 29.45 16.34 -6.12
CA PHE A 137 30.65 15.50 -6.10
C PHE A 137 31.46 15.59 -7.40
N LYS A 138 30.84 15.60 -8.58
CA LYS A 138 31.56 15.73 -9.86
C LYS A 138 32.36 17.04 -9.93
N GLU A 139 31.77 18.16 -9.53
CA GLU A 139 32.40 19.48 -9.67
C GLU A 139 33.27 19.88 -8.47
N TYR A 140 32.89 19.49 -7.25
CA TYR A 140 33.54 19.96 -6.02
C TYR A 140 34.38 18.88 -5.33
N PHE A 141 34.53 17.68 -5.88
CA PHE A 141 35.34 16.59 -5.29
C PHE A 141 36.71 17.07 -4.78
N ALA A 142 37.52 17.69 -5.64
CA ALA A 142 38.86 18.16 -5.26
C ALA A 142 38.83 19.24 -4.16
N LYS A 143 37.79 20.08 -4.13
CA LYS A 143 37.60 21.10 -3.09
C LYS A 143 37.20 20.47 -1.75
N ILE A 144 36.28 19.50 -1.76
CA ILE A 144 35.82 18.79 -0.55
C ILE A 144 36.98 17.99 0.05
N LEU A 145 37.78 17.32 -0.80
CA LEU A 145 38.98 16.59 -0.38
C LEU A 145 40.02 17.54 0.26
N ALA A 146 40.33 18.67 -0.40
CA ALA A 146 41.28 19.65 0.12
C ALA A 146 40.80 20.28 1.44
N LEU A 147 39.50 20.58 1.56
CA LEU A 147 38.89 21.04 2.81
C LEU A 147 38.97 19.97 3.91
N GLY A 148 38.78 18.70 3.55
CA GLY A 148 38.96 17.58 4.47
C GLY A 148 40.39 17.50 5.01
N ILE A 149 41.40 17.62 4.13
CA ILE A 149 42.82 17.65 4.51
C ILE A 149 43.12 18.85 5.41
N LEU A 150 42.57 20.03 5.10
CA LEU A 150 42.69 21.23 5.92
C LEU A 150 42.19 21.02 7.35
N LEU A 151 40.97 20.49 7.50
CA LEU A 151 40.40 20.21 8.83
C LEU A 151 41.18 19.09 9.54
N TYR A 152 41.70 18.13 8.79
CA TYR A 152 42.56 17.08 9.33
C TYR A 152 43.90 17.63 9.87
N ALA A 153 44.40 18.73 9.29
CA ALA A 153 45.62 19.41 9.67
C ALA A 153 45.53 20.24 10.96
N ILE A 154 44.33 20.49 11.48
CA ILE A 154 44.16 21.34 12.67
C ILE A 154 44.85 20.69 13.90
N PRO A 155 45.73 21.43 14.61
CA PRO A 155 46.47 20.93 15.76
C PRO A 155 45.57 20.32 16.84
N PHE A 156 46.16 19.47 17.69
CA PHE A 156 45.48 18.80 18.81
C PHE A 156 44.27 17.93 18.41
N ARG A 157 44.15 17.60 17.12
CA ARG A 157 43.07 16.75 16.56
C ARG A 157 41.67 17.32 16.78
N ILE A 158 41.52 18.64 16.96
CA ILE A 158 40.22 19.27 17.28
C ILE A 158 39.20 18.99 16.18
N ALA A 159 39.60 19.13 14.91
CA ALA A 159 38.74 18.90 13.76
C ALA A 159 39.06 17.61 13.00
N ARG A 160 39.93 16.75 13.54
CA ARG A 160 40.41 15.55 12.83
C ARG A 160 39.29 14.62 12.39
N SER A 161 38.27 14.46 13.23
CA SER A 161 37.12 13.61 12.89
C SER A 161 36.33 14.18 11.71
N ALA A 162 36.12 15.50 11.67
CA ALA A 162 35.43 16.15 10.55
C ALA A 162 36.26 16.09 9.27
N GLY A 163 37.58 16.32 9.37
CA GLY A 163 38.50 16.19 8.25
C GLY A 163 38.55 14.77 7.67
N ALA A 164 38.69 13.75 8.53
CA ALA A 164 38.69 12.35 8.13
C ALA A 164 37.36 11.94 7.46
N SER A 165 36.23 12.41 7.98
CA SER A 165 34.92 12.17 7.38
C SER A 165 34.77 12.83 6.01
N LEU A 166 35.24 14.07 5.82
CA LEU A 166 35.18 14.74 4.51
C LEU A 166 36.11 14.09 3.48
N ILE A 167 37.31 13.66 3.90
CA ILE A 167 38.22 12.90 3.04
C ILE A 167 37.55 11.59 2.62
N ALA A 168 37.01 10.82 3.56
CA ALA A 168 36.35 9.56 3.25
C ALA A 168 35.13 9.76 2.36
N LEU A 169 34.29 10.75 2.67
CA LEU A 169 33.07 11.07 1.93
C LEU A 169 33.38 11.45 0.49
N SER A 170 34.34 12.36 0.28
CA SER A 170 34.74 12.79 -1.05
C SER A 170 35.25 11.63 -1.91
N ILE A 171 36.05 10.72 -1.34
CA ILE A 171 36.57 9.56 -2.07
C ILE A 171 35.45 8.55 -2.38
N VAL A 172 34.71 8.13 -1.36
CA VAL A 172 33.68 7.09 -1.50
C VAL A 172 32.57 7.53 -2.44
N PHE A 173 32.02 8.74 -2.28
CA PHE A 173 30.93 9.20 -3.14
C PHE A 173 31.38 9.46 -4.57
N THR A 174 32.63 9.90 -4.80
CA THR A 174 33.11 10.12 -6.17
C THR A 174 33.30 8.82 -6.94
N ILE A 175 33.74 7.76 -6.27
CA ILE A 175 33.88 6.43 -6.89
C ILE A 175 32.50 5.77 -7.02
N ALA A 176 31.72 5.77 -5.95
CA ALA A 176 30.60 4.86 -5.81
C ALA A 176 29.27 5.45 -6.32
N LEU A 177 29.02 6.75 -6.17
CA LEU A 177 27.75 7.35 -6.61
C LEU A 177 27.41 7.08 -8.09
N PRO A 178 28.36 7.12 -9.04
CA PRO A 178 28.04 6.83 -10.43
C PRO A 178 27.82 5.33 -10.74
N PHE A 179 28.02 4.41 -9.78
CA PHE A 179 27.60 3.01 -9.89
C PHE A 179 26.11 2.78 -9.59
N LEU A 180 25.40 3.78 -9.05
CA LEU A 180 24.00 3.65 -8.70
C LEU A 180 23.13 3.04 -9.83
N PRO A 181 23.28 3.43 -11.12
CA PRO A 181 22.57 2.80 -12.23
C PRO A 181 22.75 1.28 -12.29
N SER A 182 24.00 0.82 -12.24
CA SER A 182 24.35 -0.61 -12.32
C SER A 182 23.86 -1.38 -11.09
N PHE A 183 23.90 -0.75 -9.92
CA PHE A 183 23.33 -1.31 -8.70
C PHE A 183 21.83 -1.53 -8.85
N VAL A 184 21.09 -0.52 -9.32
CA VAL A 184 19.64 -0.62 -9.54
C VAL A 184 19.34 -1.70 -10.57
N ALA A 185 20.01 -1.70 -11.73
CA ALA A 185 19.80 -2.68 -12.80
C ALA A 185 20.01 -4.14 -12.36
N THR A 186 21.02 -4.36 -11.50
CA THR A 186 21.32 -5.70 -10.97
C THR A 186 20.26 -6.16 -9.97
N MET A 187 19.80 -5.25 -9.11
CA MET A 187 18.83 -5.56 -8.06
C MET A 187 17.38 -5.61 -8.55
N SER A 188 17.09 -5.02 -9.72
CA SER A 188 15.73 -4.93 -10.26
C SER A 188 15.32 -6.05 -11.22
N ILE A 189 16.21 -7.02 -11.53
CA ILE A 189 15.98 -8.14 -12.46
C ILE A 189 15.39 -7.66 -13.80
N GLY A 190 16.19 -6.94 -14.58
CA GLY A 190 15.81 -6.49 -15.92
C GLY A 190 15.23 -5.07 -15.93
N GLU A 191 16.01 -4.15 -16.49
CA GLU A 191 15.80 -2.71 -16.47
C GLU A 191 14.82 -2.24 -17.55
N GLU A 192 13.59 -2.75 -17.55
CA GLU A 192 12.52 -2.13 -18.33
C GLU A 192 12.02 -0.88 -17.59
N ASN A 193 11.93 0.26 -18.27
CA ASN A 193 11.39 1.47 -17.69
C ASN A 193 9.94 1.20 -17.26
N PRO A 194 9.63 1.24 -15.95
CA PRO A 194 8.34 0.77 -15.44
C PRO A 194 7.13 1.57 -15.94
N LEU A 195 7.37 2.73 -16.58
CA LEU A 195 6.34 3.64 -17.08
C LEU A 195 6.21 3.64 -18.62
N GLU A 196 7.03 2.88 -19.36
CA GLU A 196 7.13 2.93 -20.83
C GLU A 196 5.86 2.45 -21.56
N ASN A 197 4.98 1.70 -20.88
CA ASN A 197 3.76 1.12 -21.44
C ASN A 197 2.45 1.74 -20.91
N VAL A 198 2.51 2.85 -20.18
CA VAL A 198 1.30 3.51 -19.66
C VAL A 198 0.74 4.48 -20.72
N ASN A 199 -0.10 3.97 -21.62
CA ASN A 199 -0.78 4.77 -22.65
C ASN A 199 -2.30 4.76 -22.44
N PHE A 200 -2.93 5.94 -22.55
CA PHE A 200 -4.38 6.09 -22.45
C PHE A 200 -4.98 6.33 -23.83
N LYS A 201 -6.06 5.61 -24.13
CA LYS A 201 -6.99 6.00 -25.18
C LYS A 201 -8.07 6.90 -24.58
N ASN A 202 -8.27 8.06 -25.19
CA ASN A 202 -9.34 8.98 -24.82
C ASN A 202 -10.69 8.30 -24.99
N THR A 203 -11.46 8.20 -23.91
CA THR A 203 -12.89 7.88 -23.97
C THR A 203 -13.60 8.71 -22.91
N TYR A 204 -14.51 9.57 -23.37
CA TYR A 204 -15.30 10.47 -22.54
C TYR A 204 -16.75 10.03 -22.55
N ALA A 205 -17.35 9.84 -21.36
CA ALA A 205 -18.78 10.01 -21.13
C ALA A 205 -19.14 9.90 -19.62
N ILE A 206 -19.83 10.95 -19.12
CA ILE A 206 -20.99 10.92 -18.17
C ILE A 206 -20.67 10.55 -16.70
N SER A 207 -21.08 11.27 -15.63
CA SER A 207 -22.28 12.11 -15.32
C SER A 207 -22.04 13.12 -14.16
N ASN A 208 -22.85 14.18 -14.09
CA ASN A 208 -22.81 15.24 -13.07
C ASN A 208 -23.39 14.86 -11.68
N LEU A 209 -24.21 13.80 -11.57
CA LEU A 209 -24.98 13.50 -10.36
C LEU A 209 -24.10 13.00 -9.19
N ARG A 210 -23.06 12.21 -9.48
CA ARG A 210 -22.18 11.61 -8.45
C ARG A 210 -21.29 12.63 -7.73
N ASN A 211 -21.03 13.77 -8.35
CA ASN A 211 -20.27 14.87 -7.74
C ASN A 211 -21.06 15.58 -6.62
N GLU A 212 -22.39 15.64 -6.73
CA GLU A 212 -23.26 16.25 -5.72
C GLU A 212 -23.48 15.29 -4.53
N LEU A 213 -23.66 14.01 -4.84
CA LEU A 213 -23.96 12.97 -3.86
C LEU A 213 -22.75 12.53 -3.02
N GLY A 214 -21.51 12.83 -3.45
CA GLY A 214 -20.29 12.40 -2.75
C GLY A 214 -20.13 10.87 -2.72
N VAL A 215 -19.11 10.38 -2.02
CA VAL A 215 -18.91 8.94 -1.80
C VAL A 215 -18.24 8.66 -0.46
N PHE A 216 -18.54 7.51 0.12
CA PHE A 216 -17.77 6.86 1.16
C PHE A 216 -17.60 5.37 0.85
N PHE A 217 -16.55 4.74 1.37
CA PHE A 217 -16.23 3.33 1.12
C PHE A 217 -16.56 2.48 2.34
N ALA A 218 -17.41 1.47 2.16
CA ALA A 218 -17.95 0.70 3.26
C ALA A 218 -17.81 -0.81 3.05
N LYS A 219 -17.71 -1.55 4.15
CA LYS A 219 -17.68 -3.00 4.19
C LYS A 219 -18.50 -3.51 5.35
N GLY A 220 -19.07 -4.70 5.23
CA GLY A 220 -19.88 -5.23 6.32
C GLY A 220 -20.32 -6.66 6.09
N ARG A 221 -20.91 -7.27 7.12
CA ARG A 221 -21.47 -8.62 7.04
C ARG A 221 -22.97 -8.56 6.89
N ILE A 222 -23.50 -9.53 6.15
CA ILE A 222 -24.93 -9.84 6.16
C ILE A 222 -25.09 -11.13 6.94
N VAL A 223 -25.74 -11.04 8.09
CA VAL A 223 -25.92 -12.15 9.03
C VAL A 223 -27.39 -12.53 9.16
N ASP A 224 -27.63 -13.80 9.45
CA ASP A 224 -28.95 -14.33 9.79
C ASP A 224 -29.38 -13.90 11.20
N SER A 225 -30.59 -14.31 11.61
CA SER A 225 -31.13 -14.05 12.96
C SER A 225 -30.27 -14.57 14.12
N ARG A 226 -29.24 -15.38 13.88
CA ARG A 226 -28.32 -15.95 14.88
C ARG A 226 -26.91 -15.38 14.77
N ASP A 227 -26.72 -14.26 14.07
CA ASP A 227 -25.41 -13.68 13.77
C ASP A 227 -24.51 -14.61 12.93
N THR A 228 -25.09 -15.56 12.18
CA THR A 228 -24.35 -16.43 11.26
C THR A 228 -24.24 -15.76 9.88
N PRO A 229 -23.05 -15.65 9.29
CA PRO A 229 -22.88 -15.00 7.98
C PRO A 229 -23.56 -15.77 6.86
N ILE A 230 -24.22 -15.04 5.96
CA ILE A 230 -24.89 -15.61 4.79
C ILE A 230 -24.04 -15.31 3.54
N PRO A 231 -23.46 -16.34 2.88
CA PRO A 231 -22.68 -16.14 1.67
C PRO A 231 -23.58 -15.88 0.46
N TYR A 232 -23.07 -15.25 -0.59
CA TYR A 232 -23.74 -15.02 -1.89
C TYR A 232 -25.05 -14.23 -1.85
N VAL A 233 -25.26 -13.40 -0.84
CA VAL A 233 -26.37 -12.45 -0.79
C VAL A 233 -26.07 -11.28 -1.73
N GLU A 234 -26.99 -11.01 -2.63
CA GLU A 234 -27.02 -9.82 -3.49
C GLU A 234 -27.63 -8.66 -2.69
N SER A 235 -26.91 -7.55 -2.60
CA SER A 235 -27.39 -6.31 -2.00
C SER A 235 -27.50 -5.24 -3.08
N ASP A 236 -28.74 -4.89 -3.43
CA ASP A 236 -29.05 -3.81 -4.38
C ASP A 236 -29.28 -2.51 -3.61
N TRP A 237 -28.54 -1.46 -3.96
CA TRP A 237 -28.56 -0.17 -3.28
C TRP A 237 -29.27 0.88 -4.14
N TYR A 238 -30.24 1.58 -3.57
CA TYR A 238 -31.07 2.56 -4.24
C TYR A 238 -31.04 3.93 -3.54
N ILE A 239 -31.12 4.99 -4.33
CA ILE A 239 -31.46 6.34 -3.86
C ILE A 239 -32.82 6.74 -4.39
N ASN A 240 -33.52 7.55 -3.60
CA ASN A 240 -34.73 8.20 -4.05
C ASN A 240 -34.39 9.61 -4.55
N TYR A 241 -34.01 9.70 -5.83
CA TYR A 241 -33.76 10.98 -6.52
C TYR A 241 -34.58 10.99 -7.80
N ASN A 242 -35.77 11.61 -7.76
CA ASN A 242 -36.79 11.54 -8.81
C ASN A 242 -37.26 10.12 -9.18
N GLY A 243 -37.30 9.20 -8.21
CA GLY A 243 -37.68 7.79 -8.36
C GLY A 243 -36.61 6.83 -7.81
N PRO A 244 -36.91 5.53 -7.66
CA PRO A 244 -35.95 4.54 -7.17
C PRO A 244 -34.91 4.26 -8.26
N TRP A 245 -33.71 4.82 -8.08
CA TRP A 245 -32.57 4.57 -8.97
C TRP A 245 -31.60 3.62 -8.28
N ARG A 246 -31.36 2.44 -8.89
CA ARG A 246 -30.30 1.51 -8.48
C ARG A 246 -28.91 2.09 -8.76
N ILE A 247 -28.09 2.17 -7.73
CA ILE A 247 -26.77 2.81 -7.76
C ILE A 247 -25.64 1.79 -7.84
N ALA A 248 -25.78 0.69 -7.09
CA ALA A 248 -24.77 -0.34 -6.99
C ALA A 248 -25.39 -1.67 -6.57
N THR A 249 -24.73 -2.76 -6.93
CA THR A 249 -25.05 -4.12 -6.51
C THR A 249 -23.76 -4.79 -6.00
N TYR A 250 -23.78 -5.26 -4.76
CA TYR A 250 -22.65 -5.96 -4.13
C TYR A 250 -23.06 -7.34 -3.65
N TYR A 251 -22.22 -8.34 -3.87
CA TYR A 251 -22.44 -9.72 -3.43
C TYR A 251 -21.61 -10.05 -2.20
N THR A 252 -22.17 -10.85 -1.28
CA THR A 252 -21.39 -11.34 -0.14
C THR A 252 -20.46 -12.48 -0.53
N ASN A 253 -19.23 -12.45 0.01
CA ASN A 253 -18.27 -13.54 -0.16
C ASN A 253 -18.66 -14.80 0.65
N ILE A 254 -17.82 -15.84 0.65
CA ILE A 254 -18.06 -17.10 1.38
C ILE A 254 -18.19 -16.88 2.90
N GLU A 255 -17.59 -15.81 3.41
CA GLU A 255 -17.62 -15.40 4.82
C GLU A 255 -18.76 -14.42 5.13
N GLY A 256 -19.65 -14.13 4.16
CA GLY A 256 -20.81 -13.25 4.32
C GLY A 256 -20.52 -11.76 4.27
N TYR A 257 -19.34 -11.33 3.83
CA TYR A 257 -18.99 -9.91 3.70
C TYR A 257 -19.37 -9.34 2.33
N TYR A 258 -20.09 -8.22 2.31
CA TYR A 258 -20.23 -7.36 1.15
C TYR A 258 -19.11 -6.30 1.15
N ASP A 259 -18.59 -5.95 -0.04
CA ASP A 259 -17.46 -5.03 -0.16
C ASP A 259 -17.79 -3.88 -1.13
N ALA A 260 -18.18 -2.73 -0.56
CA ALA A 260 -18.33 -1.46 -1.28
C ALA A 260 -17.03 -0.62 -1.16
N GLY A 261 -15.88 -1.27 -1.09
CA GLY A 261 -14.56 -0.66 -0.98
C GLY A 261 -13.98 -0.17 -2.31
N ARG A 262 -12.78 0.39 -2.22
CA ARG A 262 -11.95 0.81 -3.36
C ARG A 262 -11.54 -0.41 -4.21
N PRO A 263 -11.32 -0.28 -5.53
CA PRO A 263 -11.33 0.95 -6.32
C PRO A 263 -12.66 1.25 -7.07
N THR A 264 -13.52 0.26 -7.25
CA THR A 264 -14.72 0.33 -8.11
C THR A 264 -16.03 0.46 -7.33
N GLY A 265 -16.00 0.20 -6.02
CA GLY A 265 -17.16 0.28 -5.12
C GLY A 265 -17.48 1.71 -4.69
N GLY A 266 -18.00 1.86 -3.47
CA GLY A 266 -18.45 3.12 -2.88
C GLY A 266 -19.96 3.21 -2.71
N LEU A 267 -20.39 4.09 -1.83
CA LEU A 267 -21.80 4.42 -1.58
C LEU A 267 -21.96 5.95 -1.48
N PRO A 268 -23.12 6.53 -1.85
CA PRO A 268 -23.33 7.97 -1.80
C PRO A 268 -23.27 8.50 -0.36
N LEU A 269 -22.52 9.58 -0.13
CA LEU A 269 -22.33 10.15 1.23
C LEU A 269 -23.38 11.20 1.58
N ASN A 270 -23.72 12.08 0.64
CA ASN A 270 -24.61 13.23 0.83
C ASN A 270 -26.06 12.84 0.52
N VAL A 271 -26.55 11.78 1.17
CA VAL A 271 -27.94 11.32 1.09
C VAL A 271 -28.48 11.07 2.49
N ASP A 272 -29.77 11.34 2.68
CA ASP A 272 -30.40 11.15 3.99
C ASP A 272 -30.56 9.65 4.32
N GLU A 273 -31.05 8.86 3.35
CA GLU A 273 -31.27 7.42 3.46
C GLU A 273 -30.91 6.69 2.15
N LEU A 274 -30.33 5.51 2.30
CA LEU A 274 -30.10 4.52 1.25
C LEU A 274 -31.07 3.37 1.44
N HIS A 275 -31.82 3.03 0.41
CA HIS A 275 -32.72 1.88 0.41
C HIS A 275 -31.98 0.66 -0.12
N VAL A 276 -31.88 -0.40 0.69
CA VAL A 276 -31.12 -1.62 0.37
C VAL A 276 -32.07 -2.79 0.27
N VAL A 277 -32.01 -3.53 -0.83
CA VAL A 277 -32.79 -4.75 -1.07
C VAL A 277 -31.84 -5.95 -1.08
N PHE A 278 -32.13 -6.95 -0.25
CA PHE A 278 -31.33 -8.17 -0.14
C PHE A 278 -32.00 -9.30 -0.93
N ARG A 279 -31.23 -9.99 -1.75
CA ARG A 279 -31.68 -11.16 -2.52
C ARG A 279 -30.72 -12.32 -2.36
N TYR A 280 -31.26 -13.53 -2.38
CA TYR A 280 -30.48 -14.77 -2.37
C TYR A 280 -30.90 -15.62 -3.56
N PHE A 281 -29.96 -15.85 -4.47
CA PHE A 281 -30.21 -16.55 -5.74
C PHE A 281 -31.49 -16.05 -6.45
N GLY A 282 -31.69 -14.73 -6.51
CA GLY A 282 -32.84 -14.09 -7.15
C GLY A 282 -34.14 -14.05 -6.34
N THR A 283 -34.19 -14.66 -5.14
CA THR A 283 -35.33 -14.52 -4.22
C THR A 283 -35.08 -13.40 -3.22
N GLU A 284 -36.03 -12.48 -3.08
CA GLU A 284 -35.96 -11.39 -2.10
C GLU A 284 -36.01 -11.91 -0.66
N LEU A 285 -35.03 -11.49 0.14
CA LEU A 285 -34.95 -11.79 1.57
C LEU A 285 -35.63 -10.70 2.40
N GLY A 286 -35.48 -9.44 1.99
CA GLY A 286 -36.04 -8.28 2.66
C GLY A 286 -35.40 -6.98 2.20
N GLU A 287 -35.88 -5.88 2.75
CA GLU A 287 -35.43 -4.53 2.44
C GLU A 287 -35.22 -3.72 3.72
N THR A 288 -34.32 -2.75 3.70
CA THR A 288 -34.05 -1.84 4.82
C THR A 288 -33.58 -0.48 4.33
N ASN A 289 -33.78 0.55 5.16
CA ASN A 289 -33.20 1.87 4.95
C ASN A 289 -32.04 2.07 5.92
N VAL A 290 -30.91 2.56 5.41
CA VAL A 290 -29.74 2.89 6.21
C VAL A 290 -29.26 4.30 5.89
N SER A 291 -28.92 5.08 6.91
CA SER A 291 -28.31 6.39 6.69
C SER A 291 -26.79 6.24 6.60
N PRO A 292 -26.07 7.01 5.75
CA PRO A 292 -24.61 7.06 5.76
C PRO A 292 -24.01 7.36 7.14
N LYS A 293 -24.76 8.03 8.03
CA LYS A 293 -24.35 8.35 9.40
C LYS A 293 -24.32 7.14 10.34
N ASP A 294 -25.03 6.07 10.01
CA ASP A 294 -25.10 4.86 10.83
C ASP A 294 -23.83 4.00 10.70
N PHE A 295 -23.05 4.25 9.65
CA PHE A 295 -21.79 3.56 9.39
C PHE A 295 -20.70 4.00 10.36
N LYS A 296 -20.02 3.03 10.98
CA LYS A 296 -18.94 3.30 11.92
C LYS A 296 -17.63 3.49 11.18
N TYR A 297 -16.99 4.64 11.36
CA TYR A 297 -15.66 4.91 10.79
C TYR A 297 -14.61 4.01 11.46
N ASN A 298 -13.99 3.13 10.69
CA ASN A 298 -12.88 2.28 11.13
C ASN A 298 -11.95 1.92 9.96
N PRO A 299 -10.99 2.80 9.60
CA PRO A 299 -10.10 2.59 8.46
C PRO A 299 -8.99 1.56 8.70
N TYR A 300 -8.89 0.99 9.91
CA TYR A 300 -7.83 0.04 10.27
C TYR A 300 -8.19 -1.42 10.00
N LEU A 301 -9.46 -1.72 9.78
CA LEU A 301 -9.93 -3.09 9.55
C LEU A 301 -9.66 -3.57 8.12
N ASP A 302 -9.78 -2.67 7.14
CA ASP A 302 -9.50 -2.99 5.74
C ASP A 302 -9.01 -1.73 5.01
N PRO A 303 -7.85 -1.75 4.33
CA PRO A 303 -7.35 -0.61 3.57
C PRO A 303 -8.28 -0.16 2.42
N ASN A 304 -9.20 -1.03 1.98
CA ASN A 304 -10.14 -0.74 0.91
C ASN A 304 -11.44 -0.07 1.39
N SER A 305 -11.75 -0.08 2.69
CA SER A 305 -12.98 0.50 3.24
C SER A 305 -12.73 1.35 4.49
N ASP A 306 -13.33 2.53 4.55
CA ASP A 306 -13.15 3.42 5.71
C ASP A 306 -14.25 3.22 6.78
N TYR A 307 -15.37 2.61 6.38
CA TYR A 307 -16.60 2.51 7.16
C TYR A 307 -17.13 1.09 7.26
N ILE A 308 -17.79 0.77 8.37
CA ILE A 308 -18.33 -0.57 8.63
C ILE A 308 -19.77 -0.51 9.10
N TYR A 309 -20.58 -1.40 8.53
CA TYR A 309 -21.97 -1.60 8.94
C TYR A 309 -22.41 -3.05 8.68
N ASP A 310 -22.87 -3.74 9.72
CA ASP A 310 -23.39 -5.11 9.59
C ASP A 310 -24.91 -5.08 9.48
N PHE A 311 -25.47 -5.85 8.55
CA PHE A 311 -26.91 -6.04 8.38
C PHE A 311 -27.36 -7.36 8.99
N THR A 312 -28.46 -7.33 9.76
CA THR A 312 -29.07 -8.52 10.36
C THR A 312 -30.44 -8.80 9.74
N LEU A 313 -30.60 -9.98 9.14
CA LEU A 313 -31.85 -10.43 8.51
C LEU A 313 -32.68 -11.29 9.47
N ASN A 314 -33.56 -10.63 10.23
CA ASN A 314 -34.35 -11.25 11.30
C ASN A 314 -35.36 -12.32 10.83
N ASN A 315 -35.67 -12.37 9.54
CA ASN A 315 -36.62 -13.32 8.94
C ASN A 315 -35.94 -14.50 8.22
N THR A 316 -34.62 -14.64 8.36
CA THR A 316 -33.85 -15.69 7.69
C THR A 316 -33.00 -16.49 8.66
N VAL A 317 -32.76 -17.76 8.31
CA VAL A 317 -31.87 -18.69 9.01
C VAL A 317 -31.02 -19.42 7.98
N TYR A 318 -29.70 -19.27 8.07
CA TYR A 318 -28.76 -19.99 7.20
C TYR A 318 -28.39 -21.33 7.82
N LEU A 319 -28.75 -22.42 7.14
CA LEU A 319 -28.56 -23.80 7.63
C LEU A 319 -27.25 -24.44 7.17
N GLY A 320 -26.45 -23.72 6.37
CA GLY A 320 -25.20 -24.21 5.78
C GLY A 320 -25.38 -24.80 4.39
N ASN A 321 -24.28 -24.99 3.67
CA ASN A 321 -24.24 -25.61 2.33
C ASN A 321 -25.27 -25.04 1.33
N THR A 322 -25.43 -23.71 1.30
CA THR A 322 -26.41 -22.97 0.46
C THR A 322 -27.90 -23.09 0.85
N VAL A 323 -28.21 -23.77 1.95
CA VAL A 323 -29.59 -23.91 2.43
C VAL A 323 -29.96 -22.69 3.26
N LEU A 324 -30.99 -21.97 2.82
CA LEU A 324 -31.53 -20.79 3.50
C LEU A 324 -33.02 -20.97 3.76
N LEU A 325 -33.45 -20.75 4.99
CA LEU A 325 -34.86 -20.73 5.36
C LEU A 325 -35.32 -19.28 5.53
N ILE A 326 -36.38 -18.92 4.84
CA ILE A 326 -37.01 -17.61 4.85
C ILE A 326 -38.40 -17.74 5.46
N VAL A 327 -38.70 -16.85 6.38
CA VAL A 327 -39.96 -16.82 7.11
C VAL A 327 -40.75 -15.58 6.70
N GLY A 328 -42.05 -15.73 6.45
CA GLY A 328 -42.93 -14.60 6.16
C GLY A 328 -43.02 -13.61 7.32
N LYS A 329 -43.34 -12.34 7.01
CA LYS A 329 -43.35 -11.20 7.97
C LYS A 329 -44.21 -11.41 9.23
N VAL A 330 -45.14 -12.38 9.22
CA VAL A 330 -46.08 -12.65 10.33
C VAL A 330 -45.63 -13.78 11.27
N CYS A 331 -44.44 -14.32 11.02
CA CYS A 331 -43.84 -15.41 11.79
C CYS A 331 -42.52 -14.94 12.39
N LYS A 332 -42.31 -15.23 13.67
CA LYS A 332 -41.07 -14.98 14.39
C LYS A 332 -40.35 -16.30 14.66
N ILE A 333 -39.03 -16.31 14.50
CA ILE A 333 -38.17 -17.45 14.83
C ILE A 333 -37.91 -17.42 16.35
N ASP A 334 -38.15 -18.53 17.04
CA ASP A 334 -38.01 -18.64 18.50
C ASP A 334 -36.74 -19.42 18.90
N ASP A 335 -36.58 -20.66 18.41
CA ASP A 335 -35.40 -21.51 18.66
C ASP A 335 -34.98 -22.23 17.36
N VAL A 336 -33.67 -22.40 17.18
CA VAL A 336 -33.06 -23.06 16.01
C VAL A 336 -31.98 -24.02 16.50
N ARG A 337 -32.17 -25.31 16.23
CA ARG A 337 -31.18 -26.36 16.52
C ARG A 337 -30.74 -27.01 15.22
N ILE A 338 -29.44 -26.92 14.93
CA ILE A 338 -28.86 -27.45 13.70
C ILE A 338 -27.87 -28.55 14.07
N ASP A 339 -28.04 -29.71 13.45
CA ASP A 339 -27.10 -30.82 13.44
C ASP A 339 -26.64 -31.08 11.99
N GLN A 340 -25.65 -31.97 11.78
CA GLN A 340 -24.99 -32.19 10.49
C GLN A 340 -25.94 -32.59 9.34
N TYR A 341 -27.12 -33.13 9.66
CA TYR A 341 -28.09 -33.64 8.68
C TYR A 341 -29.53 -33.20 8.95
N GLU A 342 -29.74 -32.37 9.97
CA GLU A 342 -31.07 -32.04 10.46
C GLU A 342 -31.10 -30.65 11.10
N ALA A 343 -32.05 -29.82 10.68
CA ALA A 343 -32.38 -28.56 11.33
C ALA A 343 -33.79 -28.65 11.92
N ILE A 344 -33.91 -28.30 13.20
CA ILE A 344 -35.19 -28.19 13.93
C ILE A 344 -35.38 -26.71 14.27
N ILE A 345 -36.46 -26.12 13.75
CA ILE A 345 -36.74 -24.70 13.90
C ILE A 345 -38.13 -24.54 14.50
N SER A 346 -38.22 -23.76 15.57
CA SER A 346 -39.46 -23.40 16.23
C SER A 346 -39.89 -22.00 15.82
N PHE A 347 -41.13 -21.87 15.39
CA PHE A 347 -41.74 -20.62 14.95
C PHE A 347 -42.91 -20.26 15.86
N GLU A 348 -43.08 -18.97 16.09
CA GLU A 348 -44.30 -18.40 16.65
C GLU A 348 -44.97 -17.53 15.58
N SER A 349 -46.20 -17.87 15.20
CA SER A 349 -46.94 -17.11 14.19
C SER A 349 -48.23 -16.50 14.72
N LEU A 350 -48.43 -15.22 14.41
CA LEU A 350 -49.61 -14.45 14.82
C LEU A 350 -50.84 -14.74 13.94
N SER A 351 -50.63 -15.21 12.70
CA SER A 351 -51.66 -15.61 11.73
C SER A 351 -51.23 -16.88 10.98
N GLU A 352 -51.96 -17.29 9.94
CA GLU A 352 -51.37 -18.21 8.97
C GLU A 352 -50.19 -17.53 8.28
N GLY A 353 -49.06 -18.22 8.21
CA GLY A 353 -47.83 -17.72 7.60
C GLY A 353 -47.24 -18.73 6.61
N TYR A 354 -46.23 -18.29 5.88
CA TYR A 354 -45.52 -19.12 4.90
C TYR A 354 -44.05 -19.18 5.27
N VAL A 355 -43.47 -20.36 5.10
CA VAL A 355 -42.03 -20.58 5.20
C VAL A 355 -41.55 -21.15 3.88
N LYS A 356 -40.41 -20.61 3.42
CA LYS A 356 -39.76 -20.98 2.18
C LYS A 356 -38.36 -21.47 2.49
N VAL A 357 -38.01 -22.64 1.98
CA VAL A 357 -36.64 -23.17 2.03
C VAL A 357 -36.05 -23.07 0.64
N LEU A 358 -34.92 -22.37 0.52
CA LEU A 358 -34.12 -22.26 -0.69
C LEU A 358 -32.87 -23.11 -0.57
N TYR A 359 -32.52 -23.82 -1.63
CA TYR A 359 -31.28 -24.59 -1.72
C TYR A 359 -30.85 -24.79 -3.16
N VAL A 360 -29.56 -25.07 -3.34
CA VAL A 360 -29.00 -25.45 -4.64
C VAL A 360 -28.95 -26.98 -4.72
N PRO A 361 -29.79 -27.64 -5.55
CA PRO A 361 -29.86 -29.11 -5.65
C PRO A 361 -28.55 -29.78 -6.07
N GLU A 362 -27.62 -29.06 -6.69
CA GLU A 362 -26.28 -29.57 -7.04
C GLU A 362 -25.37 -29.78 -5.81
N VAL A 363 -25.69 -29.14 -4.69
CA VAL A 363 -24.90 -29.12 -3.44
C VAL A 363 -25.59 -29.89 -2.31
N VAL A 364 -26.91 -29.77 -2.20
CA VAL A 364 -27.69 -30.37 -1.12
C VAL A 364 -29.02 -30.89 -1.66
N SER A 365 -29.42 -32.08 -1.21
CA SER A 365 -30.78 -32.59 -1.40
C SER A 365 -31.56 -32.47 -0.08
N ILE A 366 -32.81 -32.02 -0.16
CA ILE A 366 -33.72 -31.99 0.98
C ILE A 366 -34.57 -33.26 0.96
N ASP A 367 -34.34 -34.15 1.92
CA ASP A 367 -34.96 -35.47 1.95
C ASP A 367 -36.36 -35.42 2.57
N VAL A 368 -36.53 -34.62 3.64
CA VAL A 368 -37.77 -34.59 4.43
C VAL A 368 -37.98 -33.22 5.06
N VAL A 369 -39.17 -32.65 4.86
CA VAL A 369 -39.68 -31.51 5.63
C VAL A 369 -40.91 -31.96 6.42
N LYS A 370 -40.83 -31.96 7.75
CA LYS A 370 -41.97 -32.30 8.64
C LYS A 370 -42.37 -31.08 9.45
N VAL A 371 -43.67 -30.78 9.46
CA VAL A 371 -44.27 -29.74 10.29
C VAL A 371 -45.10 -30.41 11.38
N SER A 372 -44.97 -29.95 12.63
CA SER A 372 -45.61 -30.58 13.79
C SER A 372 -47.15 -30.59 13.76
N ASN A 373 -47.79 -29.74 12.95
CA ASN A 373 -49.25 -29.51 12.96
C ASN A 373 -50.02 -30.12 11.77
N GLY A 374 -49.50 -31.15 11.12
CA GLY A 374 -50.23 -31.96 10.11
C GLY A 374 -49.55 -32.01 8.75
N ASP A 375 -50.09 -32.85 7.85
CA ASP A 375 -49.61 -32.98 6.47
C ASP A 375 -49.84 -31.67 5.71
N THR A 376 -48.79 -30.86 5.62
CA THR A 376 -48.80 -29.61 4.86
C THR A 376 -48.57 -29.90 3.38
N ASN A 377 -49.40 -29.32 2.50
CA ASN A 377 -49.12 -29.31 1.07
C ASN A 377 -47.81 -28.56 0.83
N LEU A 378 -46.78 -29.31 0.45
CA LEU A 378 -45.47 -28.79 0.05
C LEU A 378 -45.56 -28.37 -1.42
N THR A 379 -45.27 -27.10 -1.70
CA THR A 379 -45.11 -26.61 -3.08
C THR A 379 -43.63 -26.48 -3.37
N SER A 380 -43.12 -27.33 -4.27
CA SER A 380 -41.73 -27.27 -4.74
C SER A 380 -41.66 -26.61 -6.11
N ASN A 381 -40.86 -25.56 -6.25
CA ASN A 381 -40.59 -24.93 -7.53
C ASN A 381 -39.08 -24.99 -7.82
N GLU A 382 -38.72 -25.07 -9.09
CA GLU A 382 -37.33 -24.98 -9.54
C GLU A 382 -37.20 -23.88 -10.57
N TYR A 383 -36.16 -23.08 -10.46
CA TYR A 383 -35.85 -22.04 -11.43
C TYR A 383 -34.33 -21.95 -11.64
N LEU A 384 -33.94 -21.25 -12.70
CA LEU A 384 -32.55 -21.09 -13.09
C LEU A 384 -32.16 -19.62 -12.89
N TRP A 385 -31.13 -19.38 -12.08
CA TRP A 385 -30.61 -18.04 -11.76
C TRP A 385 -29.12 -17.99 -12.09
N ASN A 386 -28.71 -17.15 -13.04
CA ASN A 386 -27.31 -17.03 -13.48
C ASN A 386 -26.63 -18.39 -13.73
N ASN A 387 -27.31 -19.29 -14.45
CA ASN A 387 -26.87 -20.67 -14.73
C ASN A 387 -26.75 -21.60 -13.52
N VAL A 388 -27.21 -21.18 -12.34
CA VAL A 388 -27.36 -22.02 -11.15
C VAL A 388 -28.81 -22.49 -11.07
N LYS A 389 -29.01 -23.81 -10.96
CA LYS A 389 -30.33 -24.37 -10.67
C LYS A 389 -30.65 -24.14 -9.19
N VAL A 390 -31.81 -23.58 -8.90
CA VAL A 390 -32.26 -23.25 -7.53
C VAL A 390 -33.61 -23.90 -7.30
N SER A 391 -33.76 -24.58 -6.17
CA SER A 391 -35.01 -25.24 -5.78
C SER A 391 -35.57 -24.57 -4.54
N THR A 392 -36.87 -24.32 -4.54
CA THR A 392 -37.60 -23.74 -3.40
C THR A 392 -38.68 -24.70 -2.94
N VAL A 393 -38.82 -24.83 -1.62
CA VAL A 393 -39.89 -25.60 -0.98
C VAL A 393 -40.66 -24.65 -0.08
N GLU A 394 -41.91 -24.42 -0.42
CA GLU A 394 -42.82 -23.55 0.33
C GLU A 394 -43.87 -24.38 1.05
N PHE A 395 -44.16 -24.02 2.30
CA PHE A 395 -45.22 -24.63 3.10
C PHE A 395 -45.87 -23.60 4.03
N LYS A 396 -47.13 -23.87 4.38
CA LYS A 396 -47.92 -23.03 5.29
C LYS A 396 -47.72 -23.46 6.73
N ILE A 397 -47.69 -22.47 7.63
CA ILE A 397 -47.66 -22.67 9.08
C ILE A 397 -48.94 -22.11 9.68
N SER A 398 -49.59 -22.91 10.53
CA SER A 398 -50.77 -22.53 11.30
C SER A 398 -50.43 -21.53 12.40
N LYS A 399 -51.39 -20.66 12.75
CA LYS A 399 -51.27 -19.73 13.89
C LYS A 399 -50.88 -20.48 15.18
N GLY A 400 -49.95 -19.90 15.95
CA GLY A 400 -49.41 -20.47 17.19
C GLY A 400 -47.97 -20.97 17.05
N ARG A 401 -47.52 -21.79 18.00
CA ARG A 401 -46.18 -22.38 17.98
C ARG A 401 -46.15 -23.61 17.09
N SER A 402 -45.22 -23.63 16.13
CA SER A 402 -45.03 -24.76 15.21
C SER A 402 -43.55 -25.12 15.13
N MET A 403 -43.26 -26.41 15.01
CA MET A 403 -41.91 -26.92 14.83
C MET A 403 -41.75 -27.49 13.42
N VAL A 404 -40.71 -27.05 12.72
CA VAL A 404 -40.33 -27.58 11.40
C VAL A 404 -39.03 -28.33 11.54
N LYS A 405 -39.00 -29.54 11.01
CA LYS A 405 -37.80 -30.37 10.92
C LYS A 405 -37.43 -30.54 9.45
N VAL A 406 -36.26 -30.05 9.06
CA VAL A 406 -35.70 -30.14 7.72
C VAL A 406 -34.52 -31.10 7.76
N LYS A 407 -34.60 -32.22 7.03
CA LYS A 407 -33.48 -33.14 6.84
C LYS A 407 -32.84 -32.92 5.49
N PHE A 408 -31.52 -32.89 5.47
CA PHE A 408 -30.74 -32.67 4.25
C PHE A 408 -29.59 -33.67 4.14
N SER A 409 -29.37 -34.14 2.91
CA SER A 409 -28.24 -34.98 2.54
C SER A 409 -27.29 -34.19 1.63
N SER A 410 -26.00 -34.18 1.98
CA SER A 410 -24.99 -33.51 1.15
C SER A 410 -24.72 -34.36 -0.09
N MET A 411 -24.97 -33.80 -1.27
CA MET A 411 -24.44 -34.33 -2.52
C MET A 411 -23.16 -33.55 -2.83
N ASN A 412 -22.03 -34.27 -2.92
CA ASN A 412 -20.69 -33.75 -3.25
C ASN A 412 -19.96 -32.95 -2.17
N SER A 413 -19.22 -33.67 -1.30
CA SER A 413 -18.25 -33.09 -0.35
C SER A 413 -16.89 -32.70 -0.97
N LYS A 414 -16.76 -32.63 -2.31
CA LYS A 414 -15.44 -32.52 -2.97
C LYS A 414 -15.19 -31.27 -3.80
N ASN A 415 -16.21 -30.47 -4.12
CA ASN A 415 -16.02 -29.17 -4.77
C ASN A 415 -16.75 -28.12 -3.95
N SER A 416 -16.01 -27.17 -3.37
CA SER A 416 -16.59 -25.96 -2.79
C SER A 416 -17.40 -25.26 -3.88
N PHE A 417 -18.74 -25.32 -3.80
CA PHE A 417 -19.62 -24.62 -4.72
C PHE A 417 -19.22 -23.14 -4.72
N LYS A 418 -18.76 -22.64 -5.88
CA LYS A 418 -18.26 -21.27 -6.03
C LYS A 418 -18.93 -20.66 -7.24
N VAL A 419 -19.87 -19.77 -6.99
CA VAL A 419 -20.51 -18.96 -8.04
C VAL A 419 -19.60 -17.77 -8.32
N MET A 420 -19.30 -17.51 -9.60
CA MET A 420 -18.67 -16.25 -10.01
C MET A 420 -19.76 -15.20 -10.13
N LEU A 421 -19.88 -14.36 -9.10
CA LEU A 421 -20.75 -13.19 -9.08
C LEU A 421 -19.88 -11.96 -9.33
N LYS A 422 -20.39 -11.02 -10.13
CA LYS A 422 -19.68 -9.79 -10.49
C LYS A 422 -20.42 -8.60 -9.91
N ASP A 423 -19.75 -7.86 -9.03
CA ASP A 423 -20.30 -6.63 -8.45
C ASP A 423 -20.48 -5.54 -9.51
N GLU A 424 -21.56 -4.79 -9.39
CA GLU A 424 -21.80 -3.53 -10.12
C GLU A 424 -21.60 -2.39 -9.11
N GLY A 425 -20.34 -2.03 -8.83
CA GLY A 425 -20.03 -1.00 -7.84
C GLY A 425 -20.46 0.42 -8.27
N TYR A 426 -20.51 1.36 -7.32
CA TYR A 426 -20.92 2.74 -7.58
C TYR A 426 -20.08 3.48 -8.62
N PHE A 427 -18.86 3.02 -8.91
CA PHE A 427 -18.03 3.55 -9.99
C PHE A 427 -17.81 2.55 -11.13
N SER A 428 -18.58 1.46 -11.20
CA SER A 428 -18.46 0.42 -12.24
C SER A 428 -18.63 0.97 -13.67
N ASP A 429 -19.51 1.95 -13.90
CA ASP A 429 -19.69 2.58 -15.22
C ASP A 429 -18.49 3.46 -15.63
N ILE A 430 -17.96 4.24 -14.68
CA ILE A 430 -16.79 5.10 -14.94
C ILE A 430 -15.55 4.23 -15.13
N THR A 431 -15.44 3.14 -14.37
CA THR A 431 -14.34 2.19 -14.49
C THR A 431 -14.47 1.30 -15.71
N THR A 432 -15.65 0.99 -16.25
CA THR A 432 -15.79 0.37 -17.58
C THR A 432 -15.38 1.33 -18.70
N THR A 433 -15.70 2.61 -18.56
CA THR A 433 -15.27 3.67 -19.50
C THR A 433 -13.76 3.93 -19.41
N LEU A 434 -13.19 3.92 -18.20
CA LEU A 434 -11.74 3.99 -17.98
C LEU A 434 -11.05 2.68 -18.39
N SER A 435 -11.62 1.51 -18.10
CA SER A 435 -10.97 0.20 -18.35
C SER A 435 -10.95 -0.20 -19.82
N GLN A 436 -11.84 0.36 -20.65
CA GLN A 436 -11.67 0.30 -22.10
C GLN A 436 -10.42 1.07 -22.58
N GLY A 437 -9.84 1.95 -21.75
CA GLY A 437 -8.60 2.68 -22.03
C GLY A 437 -7.46 2.47 -21.02
N PHE A 438 -7.62 1.65 -19.97
CA PHE A 438 -6.72 1.61 -18.82
C PHE A 438 -6.79 0.31 -17.98
N ASP A 439 -5.64 -0.31 -17.71
CA ASP A 439 -5.55 -1.42 -16.74
C ASP A 439 -5.07 -0.87 -15.38
N VAL A 440 -6.00 -0.76 -14.42
CA VAL A 440 -5.75 -0.30 -13.04
C VAL A 440 -4.70 -1.16 -12.33
N GLU A 441 -4.70 -2.46 -12.61
CA GLU A 441 -3.75 -3.40 -12.05
C GLU A 441 -2.34 -3.15 -12.61
N SER A 442 -2.24 -2.83 -13.91
CA SER A 442 -0.98 -2.47 -14.55
C SER A 442 -0.37 -1.19 -13.97
N LEU A 443 -1.19 -0.17 -13.65
CA LEU A 443 -0.70 1.08 -13.08
C LEU A 443 -0.21 0.87 -11.65
N GLY A 444 -0.95 0.10 -10.85
CA GLY A 444 -0.52 -0.29 -9.51
C GLY A 444 0.82 -1.02 -9.53
N LYS A 445 0.99 -1.98 -10.45
CA LYS A 445 2.27 -2.68 -10.66
C LYS A 445 3.39 -1.75 -11.12
N ALA A 446 3.11 -0.84 -12.06
CA ALA A 446 4.08 0.13 -12.57
C ALA A 446 4.56 1.06 -11.45
N ILE A 447 3.66 1.61 -10.64
CA ILE A 447 4.00 2.49 -9.52
C ILE A 447 4.73 1.72 -8.42
N GLY A 448 4.33 0.48 -8.13
CA GLY A 448 5.07 -0.38 -7.22
C GLY A 448 6.53 -0.59 -7.66
N LYS A 449 6.74 -0.82 -8.96
CA LYS A 449 8.09 -0.91 -9.54
C LYS A 449 8.85 0.41 -9.47
N VAL A 450 8.21 1.55 -9.76
CA VAL A 450 8.81 2.88 -9.60
C VAL A 450 9.25 3.10 -8.16
N PHE A 451 8.36 2.86 -7.19
CA PHE A 451 8.67 3.04 -5.78
C PHE A 451 9.85 2.16 -5.33
N PHE A 452 9.87 0.89 -5.74
CA PHE A 452 10.98 0.00 -5.41
C PHE A 452 12.30 0.42 -6.10
N GLN A 453 12.29 0.59 -7.42
CA GLN A 453 13.50 0.80 -8.20
C GLN A 453 14.08 2.21 -8.04
N TRP A 454 13.24 3.23 -7.86
CA TRP A 454 13.64 4.64 -7.92
C TRP A 454 13.62 5.33 -6.56
N ILE A 455 13.03 4.72 -5.52
CA ILE A 455 13.10 5.23 -4.14
C ILE A 455 13.88 4.26 -3.26
N ILE A 456 13.42 3.02 -3.12
CA ILE A 456 13.99 2.09 -2.14
C ILE A 456 15.45 1.75 -2.49
N LEU A 457 15.73 1.37 -3.73
CA LEU A 457 17.09 0.98 -4.12
C LEU A 457 18.09 2.15 -4.02
N PRO A 458 17.82 3.37 -4.51
CA PRO A 458 18.73 4.50 -4.33
C PRO A 458 18.97 4.89 -2.87
N ILE A 459 17.93 4.87 -2.02
CA ILE A 459 18.09 5.16 -0.58
C ILE A 459 18.95 4.08 0.07
N THR A 460 18.70 2.81 -0.24
CA THR A 460 19.50 1.68 0.27
C THR A 460 20.95 1.79 -0.19
N TYR A 461 21.18 2.22 -1.41
CA TYR A 461 22.52 2.47 -1.92
C TYR A 461 23.21 3.60 -1.12
N LEU A 462 22.51 4.70 -0.87
CA LEU A 462 23.04 5.83 -0.11
C LEU A 462 23.37 5.44 1.35
N THR A 463 22.58 4.59 2.00
CA THR A 463 22.91 4.09 3.35
C THR A 463 24.17 3.21 3.35
N ILE A 464 24.37 2.39 2.31
CA ILE A 464 25.61 1.63 2.11
C ILE A 464 26.79 2.60 1.94
N LEU A 465 26.67 3.64 1.12
CA LEU A 465 27.73 4.64 0.94
C LEU A 465 28.09 5.37 2.23
N ILE A 466 27.10 5.75 3.04
CA ILE A 466 27.33 6.38 4.33
C ILE A 466 28.07 5.43 5.29
N SER A 467 27.69 4.15 5.30
CA SER A 467 28.34 3.13 6.13
C SER A 467 29.81 2.90 5.73
N ILE A 468 30.09 2.81 4.43
CA ILE A 468 31.46 2.71 3.90
C ILE A 468 32.25 3.97 4.24
N THR A 469 31.65 5.15 4.05
CA THR A 469 32.26 6.45 4.38
C THR A 469 32.66 6.51 5.86
N TYR A 470 31.77 6.10 6.76
CA TYR A 470 32.04 6.09 8.20
C TYR A 470 33.18 5.12 8.56
N SER A 471 33.12 3.90 7.99
CA SER A 471 34.14 2.88 8.23
C SER A 471 35.51 3.33 7.73
N PHE A 472 35.55 4.00 6.57
CA PHE A 472 36.79 4.54 6.02
C PHE A 472 37.31 5.75 6.81
N ALA A 473 36.43 6.65 7.25
CA ALA A 473 36.79 7.77 8.11
C ALA A 473 37.40 7.29 9.44
N TYR A 474 36.91 6.18 9.99
CA TYR A 474 37.48 5.55 11.19
C TYR A 474 38.91 5.06 10.97
N VAL A 475 39.18 4.40 9.83
CA VAL A 475 40.54 3.97 9.44
C VAL A 475 41.49 5.16 9.30
N LEU A 476 41.00 6.29 8.79
CA LEU A 476 41.77 7.55 8.69
C LEU A 476 41.99 8.24 10.05
N GLY A 477 41.52 7.68 11.17
CA GLY A 477 41.72 8.22 12.51
C GLY A 477 40.63 9.21 12.95
N GLY A 478 39.45 9.17 12.31
CA GLY A 478 38.23 9.78 12.86
C GLY A 478 37.77 9.06 14.13
N ARG A 479 37.19 9.79 15.09
CA ARG A 479 36.65 9.17 16.31
C ARG A 479 35.31 8.51 15.98
N LYS A 480 35.00 7.39 16.65
CA LYS A 480 33.62 6.90 16.71
C LYS A 480 32.73 8.04 17.21
N LEU A 481 31.65 8.35 16.50
CA LEU A 481 30.53 9.09 17.06
C LEU A 481 30.16 8.38 18.37
N ARG A 482 30.39 9.01 19.51
CA ARG A 482 29.74 8.60 20.75
C ARG A 482 28.28 8.93 20.52
N ILE A 483 27.49 7.96 20.06
CA ILE A 483 26.05 8.01 20.26
C ILE A 483 25.91 8.11 21.78
N PRO A 484 25.35 9.20 22.32
CA PRO A 484 25.14 9.31 23.76
C PRO A 484 23.98 8.37 24.09
N ILE A 485 24.25 7.07 24.12
CA ILE A 485 23.42 6.14 24.86
C ILE A 485 23.75 6.45 26.31
N ARG A 486 22.87 7.21 26.94
CA ARG A 486 22.91 7.45 28.36
C ARG A 486 22.59 6.11 29.01
N ASP A 487 23.62 5.36 29.36
CA ASP A 487 23.50 4.16 30.19
C ASP A 487 22.97 4.60 31.55
N TYR A 488 21.66 4.52 31.74
CA TYR A 488 21.08 4.41 33.05
C TYR A 488 21.19 2.93 33.43
N VAL A 489 22.21 2.61 34.22
CA VAL A 489 22.23 1.42 35.08
C VAL A 489 22.26 1.90 36.52
#